data_AF-A0A7S3BHW4-F1
#
_entry.id   AF-A0A7S3BHW4-F1
#
_cell.length_a   1.000
_cell.length_b   1.000
_cell.length_c   1.000
_cell.angle_alpha   90.00
_cell.angle_beta   90.00
_cell.angle_gamma   90.00
#
_symmetry.space_group_name_H-M   'P 1'
#
loop_
_entity.id
_entity.type
_entity.pdbx_description
1 polymer ?
#
loop_
_entity_poly.entity_id
_entity_poly.type
_entity_poly.pdbx_seq_one_letter_code
_entity_poly.pdbx_strand_id
1 'polypeptide(L)'
;MLMGPWKVAQLFFAVCITVALFSRSPFGFPFMIVGFWKFGFPETMGCYRRCFRIGKVSAESISAFLDGVGTLIHHTTGSYWIIACTTGLQPFDRRILSLSLPLVGQHIVVLTRYVNTPLYGICELCLEVFWEIEVFSNLDQLSLENGYDISTRGAALCMLLAHWCYWSAAIIGAFAMLLPNTHALREIEKLATHVDGSGMDVDEFLKVVKQKEIPIGEDAAKALFRVCDKDGSGSIDSDEMHHLFKMLKAMFPDIAEKKVEAEAVFEAGKKTKTVNHIDTSSIRVNELKTASVSSSEESGGATITSPTSREI
;
A
#
# COMPACT_ATOMS: atom_id res chain seq x y z
N MET A 1 -21.03 0.10 24.87
CA MET A 1 -20.16 -0.01 23.68
C MET A 1 -18.87 -0.70 24.12
N LEU A 2 -18.84 -2.04 24.08
CA LEU A 2 -17.67 -2.81 24.51
C LEU A 2 -16.54 -2.60 23.50
N MET A 3 -15.36 -2.17 23.95
CA MET A 3 -14.18 -2.20 23.11
C MET A 3 -13.96 -3.65 22.67
N GLY A 4 -13.93 -3.89 21.35
CA GLY A 4 -13.70 -5.24 20.83
C GLY A 4 -12.40 -5.83 21.39
N PRO A 5 -12.31 -7.17 21.59
CA PRO A 5 -11.15 -7.84 22.18
C PRO A 5 -9.79 -7.42 21.59
N TRP A 6 -9.77 -7.07 20.30
CA TRP A 6 -8.58 -6.60 19.60
C TRP A 6 -8.03 -5.26 20.13
N LYS A 7 -8.89 -4.29 20.48
CA LYS A 7 -8.41 -3.00 21.02
C LYS A 7 -7.75 -3.18 22.39
N VAL A 8 -8.29 -4.09 23.20
CA VAL A 8 -7.72 -4.47 24.49
C VAL A 8 -6.37 -5.15 24.28
N ALA A 9 -6.24 -6.04 23.31
CA ALA A 9 -4.96 -6.68 22.98
C ALA A 9 -3.89 -5.67 22.55
N GLN A 10 -4.25 -4.62 21.80
CA GLN A 10 -3.31 -3.55 21.43
C GLN A 10 -2.88 -2.68 22.62
N LEU A 11 -3.77 -2.37 23.55
CA LEU A 11 -3.38 -1.68 24.80
C LEU A 11 -2.46 -2.56 25.65
N PHE A 12 -2.82 -3.84 25.80
CA PHE A 12 -2.08 -4.79 26.63
C PHE A 12 -0.68 -5.07 26.08
N PHE A 13 -0.51 -5.02 24.76
CA PHE A 13 0.80 -5.07 24.09
C PHE A 13 1.78 -4.04 24.69
N ALA A 14 1.41 -2.76 24.72
CA ALA A 14 2.33 -1.68 25.11
C ALA A 14 2.71 -1.80 26.59
N VAL A 15 1.72 -2.16 27.43
CA VAL A 15 1.93 -2.43 28.85
C VAL A 15 2.88 -3.61 29.06
N CYS A 16 2.68 -4.73 28.36
CA CYS A 16 3.53 -5.92 28.48
C CYS A 16 4.98 -5.65 28.06
N ILE A 17 5.19 -4.94 26.95
CA ILE A 17 6.55 -4.59 26.49
C ILE A 17 7.23 -3.63 27.47
N THR A 18 6.49 -2.68 28.02
CA THR A 18 7.01 -1.78 29.06
C THR A 18 7.43 -2.57 30.30
N VAL A 19 6.57 -3.46 30.81
CA VAL A 19 6.90 -4.32 31.96
C VAL A 19 8.12 -5.18 31.65
N ALA A 20 8.19 -5.80 30.48
CA ALA A 20 9.31 -6.63 30.08
C ALA A 20 10.63 -5.84 30.07
N LEU A 21 10.65 -4.68 29.42
CA LEU A 21 11.83 -3.82 29.31
C LEU A 21 12.32 -3.32 30.68
N PHE A 22 11.41 -2.84 31.52
CA PHE A 22 11.77 -2.24 32.82
C PHE A 22 11.95 -3.25 33.96
N SER A 23 11.45 -4.48 33.83
CA SER A 23 11.62 -5.51 34.86
C SER A 23 13.08 -5.89 35.11
N ARG A 24 13.92 -5.79 34.06
CA ARG A 24 15.34 -6.20 34.05
C ARG A 24 15.57 -7.56 34.71
N SER A 25 14.62 -8.47 34.53
CA SER A 25 14.60 -9.78 35.17
C SER A 25 14.02 -10.80 34.20
N PRO A 26 14.45 -12.08 34.24
CA PRO A 26 13.84 -13.14 33.45
C PRO A 26 12.32 -13.27 33.65
N PHE A 27 11.77 -12.78 34.77
CA PHE A 27 10.32 -12.68 34.98
C PHE A 27 9.59 -11.76 33.99
N GLY A 28 10.31 -10.90 33.26
CA GLY A 28 9.76 -10.09 32.18
C GLY A 28 9.54 -10.85 30.87
N PHE A 29 10.18 -12.01 30.66
CA PHE A 29 10.11 -12.73 29.38
C PHE A 29 8.71 -13.24 29.01
N PRO A 30 7.87 -13.74 29.95
CA PRO A 30 6.49 -14.06 29.62
C PRO A 30 5.71 -12.85 29.08
N PHE A 31 5.93 -11.65 29.65
CA PHE A 31 5.31 -10.42 29.16
C PHE A 31 5.85 -10.00 27.80
N MET A 32 7.15 -10.16 27.56
CA MET A 32 7.75 -9.93 26.24
C MET A 32 7.11 -10.83 25.16
N ILE A 33 6.96 -12.13 25.44
CA ILE A 33 6.40 -13.10 24.49
C ILE A 33 4.93 -12.77 24.20
N VAL A 34 4.12 -12.52 25.24
CA VAL A 34 2.71 -12.16 25.07
C VAL A 34 2.56 -10.81 24.37
N GLY A 35 3.42 -9.85 24.73
CA GLY A 35 3.50 -8.53 24.11
C GLY A 35 3.76 -8.66 22.61
N PHE A 36 4.95 -9.08 22.21
CA PHE A 36 5.33 -9.09 20.79
C PHE A 36 4.48 -10.03 19.93
N TRP A 37 4.00 -11.15 20.47
CA TRP A 37 3.43 -12.21 19.63
C TRP A 37 1.95 -12.48 19.83
N LYS A 38 1.27 -11.78 20.75
CA LYS A 38 -0.20 -11.78 20.93
C LYS A 38 -0.87 -13.16 20.78
N PHE A 39 -0.22 -14.22 21.30
CA PHE A 39 -0.64 -15.63 21.20
C PHE A 39 -0.58 -16.28 19.81
N GLY A 40 0.47 -16.04 19.03
CA GLY A 40 0.73 -16.85 17.82
C GLY A 40 1.03 -16.05 16.55
N PHE A 41 1.65 -14.88 16.67
CA PHE A 41 2.16 -14.10 15.53
C PHE A 41 1.07 -13.70 14.51
N PRO A 42 -0.16 -13.33 14.93
CA PRO A 42 -1.26 -13.14 13.99
C PRO A 42 -1.00 -12.02 12.97
N GLU A 43 -0.26 -10.97 13.34
CA GLU A 43 0.12 -9.92 12.40
C GLU A 43 1.11 -10.41 11.34
N THR A 44 2.24 -10.99 11.77
CA THR A 44 3.28 -11.49 10.87
C THR A 44 2.73 -12.54 9.91
N MET A 45 2.02 -13.55 10.44
CA MET A 45 1.40 -14.59 9.63
C MET A 45 0.27 -14.05 8.76
N GLY A 46 -0.46 -13.03 9.23
CA GLY A 46 -1.50 -12.34 8.48
C GLY A 46 -0.95 -11.65 7.23
N CYS A 47 0.18 -10.93 7.36
CA CYS A 47 0.87 -10.26 6.26
C CYS A 47 1.37 -11.26 5.20
N TYR A 48 2.06 -12.32 5.63
CA TYR A 48 2.51 -13.37 4.70
C TYR A 48 1.33 -14.09 4.03
N ARG A 49 0.28 -14.45 4.79
CA ARG A 49 -0.91 -15.06 4.21
C ARG A 49 -1.58 -14.16 3.18
N ARG A 50 -1.63 -12.84 3.41
CA ARG A 50 -2.16 -11.86 2.44
C ARG A 50 -1.30 -11.87 1.16
N CYS A 51 0.02 -11.77 1.30
CA CYS A 51 0.95 -11.82 0.18
C CYS A 51 0.74 -13.10 -0.66
N PHE A 52 0.75 -14.28 -0.03
CA PHE A 52 0.63 -15.56 -0.75
C PHE A 52 -0.77 -15.81 -1.33
N ARG A 53 -1.83 -15.29 -0.70
CA ARG A 53 -3.20 -15.42 -1.23
C ARG A 53 -3.41 -14.65 -2.53
N ILE A 54 -2.71 -13.53 -2.74
CA ILE A 54 -2.77 -12.77 -3.99
C ILE A 54 -2.20 -13.61 -5.15
N GLY A 55 -1.23 -14.49 -4.88
CA GLY A 55 -0.72 -15.48 -5.84
C GLY A 55 0.00 -14.92 -7.06
N LYS A 56 0.14 -13.59 -7.15
CA LYS A 56 0.81 -12.85 -8.23
C LYS A 56 1.69 -11.76 -7.61
N VAL A 57 2.79 -11.42 -8.28
CA VAL A 57 3.66 -10.31 -7.89
C VAL A 57 2.96 -8.99 -8.28
N SER A 58 2.35 -8.33 -7.31
CA SER A 58 1.70 -7.03 -7.44
C SER A 58 2.24 -6.05 -6.40
N ALA A 59 1.95 -4.75 -6.56
CA ALA A 59 2.30 -3.76 -5.54
C ALA A 59 1.69 -4.11 -4.18
N GLU A 60 0.46 -4.62 -4.15
CA GLU A 60 -0.20 -5.10 -2.92
C GLU A 60 0.53 -6.30 -2.31
N SER A 61 0.93 -7.30 -3.12
CA SER A 61 1.64 -8.47 -2.60
C SER A 61 3.03 -8.11 -2.07
N ILE A 62 3.74 -7.21 -2.75
CA ILE A 62 5.06 -6.71 -2.33
C ILE A 62 4.93 -5.90 -1.04
N SER A 63 3.96 -4.99 -0.96
CA SER A 63 3.67 -4.22 0.25
C SER A 63 3.35 -5.15 1.44
N ALA A 64 2.46 -6.13 1.26
CA ALA A 64 2.14 -7.12 2.29
C ALA A 64 3.35 -8.00 2.69
N PHE A 65 4.23 -8.34 1.76
CA PHE A 65 5.47 -9.06 2.05
C PHE A 65 6.43 -8.22 2.90
N LEU A 66 6.63 -6.95 2.52
CA LEU A 66 7.48 -6.00 3.25
C LEU A 66 6.95 -5.75 4.66
N ASP A 67 5.63 -5.59 4.83
CA ASP A 67 5.02 -5.50 6.17
C ASP A 67 5.33 -6.75 7.01
N GLY A 68 5.20 -7.95 6.42
CA GLY A 68 5.50 -9.21 7.12
C GLY A 68 6.96 -9.33 7.55
N VAL A 69 7.89 -9.02 6.64
CA VAL A 69 9.35 -9.00 6.92
C VAL A 69 9.69 -7.94 7.97
N GLY A 70 9.16 -6.73 7.81
CA GLY A 70 9.33 -5.63 8.76
C GLY A 70 8.87 -6.04 10.17
N THR A 71 7.66 -6.60 10.30
CA THR A 71 7.14 -7.06 11.61
C THR A 71 7.99 -8.16 12.22
N LEU A 72 8.46 -9.13 11.42
CA LEU A 72 9.32 -10.19 11.91
C LEU A 72 10.65 -9.64 12.45
N ILE A 73 11.31 -8.77 11.69
CA ILE A 73 12.59 -8.16 12.10
C ILE A 73 12.39 -7.26 13.32
N HIS A 74 11.34 -6.41 13.32
CA HIS A 74 11.02 -5.49 14.39
C HIS A 74 10.82 -6.22 15.74
N HIS A 75 9.94 -7.24 15.78
CA HIS A 75 9.68 -7.99 17.01
C HIS A 75 10.87 -8.85 17.46
N THR A 76 11.61 -9.46 16.52
CA THR A 76 12.79 -10.26 16.85
C THR A 76 13.89 -9.37 17.44
N THR A 77 14.10 -8.20 16.85
CA THR A 77 15.07 -7.21 17.34
C THR A 77 14.66 -6.64 18.69
N GLY A 78 13.39 -6.31 18.88
CA GLY A 78 12.87 -5.87 20.18
C GLY A 78 13.01 -6.95 21.26
N SER A 79 12.75 -8.21 20.93
CA SER A 79 12.96 -9.35 21.84
C SER A 79 14.42 -9.50 22.22
N TYR A 80 15.31 -9.43 21.23
CA TYR A 80 16.75 -9.45 21.43
C TYR A 80 17.19 -8.34 22.39
N TRP A 81 16.70 -7.12 22.19
CA TRP A 81 17.06 -5.97 23.02
C TRP A 81 16.69 -6.17 24.49
N ILE A 82 15.45 -6.62 24.75
CA ILE A 82 14.98 -6.89 26.11
C ILE A 82 15.83 -7.99 26.78
N ILE A 83 16.15 -9.07 26.06
CA ILE A 83 17.00 -10.15 26.56
C ILE A 83 18.41 -9.64 26.84
N ALA A 84 19.01 -8.87 25.93
CA ALA A 84 20.36 -8.34 26.08
C ALA A 84 20.48 -7.41 27.30
N CYS A 85 19.49 -6.54 27.52
CA CYS A 85 19.45 -5.68 28.70
C CYS A 85 19.18 -6.46 30.01
N THR A 86 18.36 -7.51 29.95
CA THR A 86 18.02 -8.35 31.11
C THR A 86 19.19 -9.23 31.54
N THR A 87 19.96 -9.74 30.59
CA THR A 87 21.14 -10.58 30.83
C THR A 87 22.40 -9.78 31.15
N GLY A 88 22.36 -8.46 31.00
CA GLY A 88 23.51 -7.58 31.18
C GLY A 88 24.50 -7.59 30.01
N LEU A 89 24.14 -8.23 28.88
CA LEU A 89 24.93 -8.18 27.64
C LEU A 89 25.03 -6.74 27.10
N GLN A 90 23.99 -5.93 27.32
CA GLN A 90 23.97 -4.52 26.97
C GLN A 90 23.64 -3.65 28.18
N PRO A 91 24.31 -2.50 28.36
CA PRO A 91 23.99 -1.58 29.44
C PRO A 91 22.60 -0.99 29.21
N PHE A 92 21.77 -0.97 30.26
CA PHE A 92 20.48 -0.31 30.22
C PHE A 92 20.64 1.14 30.68
N ASP A 93 21.08 1.98 29.76
CA ASP A 93 21.38 3.40 29.99
C ASP A 93 20.47 4.34 29.20
N ARG A 94 20.77 5.64 29.26
CA ARG A 94 19.98 6.69 28.59
C ARG A 94 19.91 6.50 27.06
N ARG A 95 20.93 5.95 26.42
CA ARG A 95 21.00 5.82 24.95
C ARG A 95 20.08 4.69 24.51
N ILE A 96 20.16 3.55 25.21
CA ILE A 96 19.22 2.44 24.98
C ILE A 96 17.77 2.88 25.26
N LEU A 97 17.54 3.66 26.31
CA LEU A 97 16.22 4.22 26.58
C LEU A 97 15.74 5.20 25.50
N SER A 98 16.60 6.08 24.98
CA SER A 98 16.21 7.04 23.94
C SER A 98 15.88 6.36 22.61
N LEU A 99 16.50 5.20 22.33
CA LEU A 99 16.17 4.35 21.19
C LEU A 99 14.86 3.55 21.40
N SER A 100 14.57 3.13 22.63
CA SER A 100 13.46 2.22 22.92
C SER A 100 12.13 2.93 23.21
N LEU A 101 12.17 4.06 23.93
CA LEU A 101 10.96 4.76 24.38
C LEU A 101 10.10 5.31 23.24
N PRO A 102 10.65 5.89 22.16
CA PRO A 102 9.84 6.31 21.02
C PRO A 102 9.03 5.16 20.40
N LEU A 103 9.65 3.98 20.26
CA LEU A 103 8.99 2.77 19.74
C LEU A 103 7.85 2.30 20.64
N VAL A 104 8.07 2.28 21.97
CA VAL A 104 6.98 2.02 22.92
C VAL A 104 5.87 3.07 22.79
N GLY A 105 6.26 4.33 22.58
CA GLY A 105 5.35 5.46 22.32
C GLY A 105 4.45 5.23 21.11
N GLN A 106 4.99 4.75 19.98
CA GLN A 106 4.21 4.40 18.78
C GLN A 106 3.12 3.37 19.12
N HIS A 107 3.46 2.35 19.89
CA HIS A 107 2.48 1.35 20.31
C HIS A 107 1.40 1.88 21.26
N ILE A 108 1.67 2.93 22.02
CA ILE A 108 0.64 3.63 22.82
C ILE A 108 -0.25 4.47 21.90
N VAL A 109 0.36 5.19 20.95
CA VAL A 109 -0.31 6.06 19.98
C VAL A 109 -1.25 5.27 19.06
N VAL A 110 -1.01 3.98 18.81
CA VAL A 110 -1.89 3.12 18.00
C VAL A 110 -3.37 3.16 18.42
N LEU A 111 -3.67 3.42 19.69
CA LEU A 111 -5.04 3.51 20.20
C LEU A 111 -5.78 4.75 19.68
N THR A 112 -5.05 5.82 19.36
CA THR A 112 -5.61 7.06 18.82
C THR A 112 -6.26 6.86 17.45
N ARG A 113 -5.82 5.85 16.69
CA ARG A 113 -6.40 5.50 15.38
C ARG A 113 -7.90 5.19 15.45
N TYR A 114 -8.38 4.75 16.62
CA TYR A 114 -9.79 4.42 16.84
C TYR A 114 -10.66 5.63 17.15
N VAL A 115 -10.03 6.77 17.42
CA VAL A 115 -10.70 8.04 17.73
C VAL A 115 -10.54 8.99 16.55
N ASN A 116 -9.33 9.13 16.02
CA ASN A 116 -9.00 10.06 14.94
C ASN A 116 -7.82 9.54 14.10
N THR A 117 -8.10 9.01 12.91
CA THR A 117 -7.09 8.44 12.01
C THR A 117 -6.07 9.46 11.50
N PRO A 118 -6.45 10.69 11.07
CA PRO A 118 -5.46 11.72 10.73
C PRO A 118 -4.50 12.06 11.87
N LEU A 119 -5.02 12.24 13.08
CA LEU A 119 -4.19 12.53 14.26
C LEU A 119 -3.22 11.39 14.55
N TYR A 120 -3.70 10.15 14.49
CA TYR A 120 -2.86 8.96 14.61
C TYR A 120 -1.69 8.99 13.61
N GLY A 121 -1.97 9.23 12.33
CA GLY A 121 -0.93 9.29 11.30
C GLY A 121 0.12 10.39 11.55
N ILE A 122 -0.31 11.57 12.01
CA ILE A 122 0.59 12.66 12.38
C ILE A 122 1.47 12.27 13.59
N CYS A 123 0.85 11.72 14.64
CA CYS A 123 1.59 11.31 15.84
C CYS A 123 2.61 10.21 15.56
N GLU A 124 2.24 9.19 14.79
CA GLU A 124 3.16 8.12 14.35
C GLU A 124 4.32 8.69 13.55
N LEU A 125 4.05 9.57 12.58
CA LEU A 125 5.08 10.21 11.77
C LEU A 125 6.06 11.03 12.61
N CYS A 126 5.56 11.82 13.56
CA CYS A 126 6.40 12.60 14.46
C CYS A 126 7.28 11.69 15.34
N LEU A 127 6.72 10.61 15.88
CA LEU A 127 7.47 9.65 16.70
C LEU A 127 8.52 8.89 15.87
N GLU A 128 8.20 8.53 14.64
CA GLU A 128 9.11 7.86 13.71
C GLU A 128 10.30 8.75 13.37
N VAL A 129 10.06 9.99 12.96
CA VAL A 129 11.14 10.95 12.67
C VAL A 129 12.00 11.21 13.91
N PHE A 130 11.37 11.36 15.08
CA PHE A 130 12.10 11.55 16.33
C PHE A 130 12.97 10.34 16.66
N TRP A 131 12.44 9.13 16.50
CA TRP A 131 13.17 7.89 16.71
C TRP A 131 14.36 7.73 15.76
N GLU A 132 14.19 8.00 14.46
CA GLU A 132 15.28 7.90 13.49
C GLU A 132 16.42 8.89 13.83
N ILE A 133 16.08 10.12 14.23
CA ILE A 133 17.07 11.11 14.69
C ILE A 133 17.86 10.53 15.88
N GLU A 134 17.18 9.92 16.86
CA GLU A 134 17.85 9.30 18.01
C GLU A 134 18.73 8.11 17.59
N VAL A 135 18.29 7.27 16.66
CA VAL A 135 19.09 6.15 16.11
C VAL A 135 20.36 6.67 15.47
N PHE A 136 20.25 7.60 14.52
CA PHE A 136 21.41 8.13 13.82
C PHE A 136 22.35 8.90 14.76
N SER A 137 21.83 9.66 15.73
CA SER A 137 22.64 10.42 16.68
C SER A 137 23.46 9.53 17.63
N ASN A 138 22.97 8.32 17.93
CA ASN A 138 23.62 7.40 18.86
C ASN A 138 24.39 6.28 18.16
N LEU A 139 24.26 6.10 16.84
CA LEU A 139 24.75 4.91 16.13
C LEU A 139 26.26 4.66 16.32
N ASP A 140 27.08 5.70 16.26
CA ASP A 140 28.54 5.59 16.47
C ASP A 140 28.91 5.35 17.94
N GLN A 141 28.03 5.74 18.87
CA GLN A 141 28.20 5.50 20.29
C GLN A 141 27.87 4.06 20.69
N LEU A 142 27.12 3.32 19.86
CA LEU A 142 26.79 1.91 20.09
C LEU A 142 27.92 0.98 19.64
N SER A 143 29.15 1.26 20.07
CA SER A 143 30.35 0.53 19.66
C SER A 143 31.05 -0.16 20.84
N LEU A 144 31.94 -1.12 20.52
CA LEU A 144 32.79 -1.81 21.50
C LEU A 144 33.65 -0.84 22.32
N GLU A 145 34.16 0.22 21.69
CA GLU A 145 34.96 1.26 22.34
C GLU A 145 34.20 2.00 23.43
N ASN A 146 32.87 2.09 23.28
CA ASN A 146 31.96 2.72 24.24
C ASN A 146 31.34 1.72 25.22
N GLY A 147 31.79 0.46 25.23
CA GLY A 147 31.32 -0.57 26.15
C GLY A 147 30.03 -1.28 25.72
N TYR A 148 29.63 -1.18 24.45
CA TYR A 148 28.48 -1.93 23.90
C TYR A 148 28.95 -3.17 23.16
N ASP A 149 28.18 -4.25 23.24
CA ASP A 149 28.40 -5.42 22.40
C ASP A 149 28.18 -5.11 20.90
N ILE A 150 28.90 -5.78 20.01
CA ILE A 150 28.81 -5.60 18.55
C ILE A 150 27.38 -5.77 18.01
N SER A 151 26.61 -6.65 18.64
CA SER A 151 25.20 -6.88 18.32
C SER A 151 24.30 -5.67 18.60
N THR A 152 24.72 -4.72 19.44
CA THR A 152 23.91 -3.53 19.79
C THR A 152 23.70 -2.64 18.58
N ARG A 153 24.79 -2.34 17.88
CA ARG A 153 24.73 -1.61 16.61
C ARG A 153 23.95 -2.39 15.56
N GLY A 154 24.18 -3.71 15.49
CA GLY A 154 23.43 -4.60 14.60
C GLY A 154 21.93 -4.55 14.86
N ALA A 155 21.50 -4.60 16.12
CA ALA A 155 20.11 -4.51 16.52
C ALA A 155 19.50 -3.15 16.15
N ALA A 156 20.20 -2.03 16.39
CA ALA A 156 19.72 -0.71 15.98
C ALA A 156 19.53 -0.63 14.45
N LEU A 157 20.46 -1.18 13.66
CA LEU A 157 20.36 -1.24 12.20
C LEU A 157 19.26 -2.19 11.71
N CYS A 158 19.06 -3.33 12.36
CA CYS A 158 17.94 -4.23 12.06
C CYS A 158 16.59 -3.57 12.36
N MET A 159 16.49 -2.81 13.46
CA MET A 159 15.28 -2.06 13.76
C MET A 159 15.02 -0.98 12.71
N LEU A 160 16.06 -0.23 12.31
CA LEU A 160 15.97 0.73 11.19
C LEU A 160 15.49 0.06 9.90
N LEU A 161 16.09 -1.07 9.53
CA LEU A 161 15.67 -1.84 8.35
C LEU A 161 14.18 -2.22 8.42
N ALA A 162 13.70 -2.69 9.57
CA ALA A 162 12.30 -3.06 9.75
C ALA A 162 11.34 -1.89 9.49
N HIS A 163 11.69 -0.70 9.96
CA HIS A 163 10.91 0.52 9.78
C HIS A 163 10.95 1.01 8.33
N TRP A 164 12.11 0.92 7.68
CA TRP A 164 12.24 1.19 6.25
C TRP A 164 11.45 0.20 5.38
N CYS A 165 11.26 -1.05 5.83
CA CYS A 165 10.31 -1.96 5.19
C CYS A 165 8.87 -1.42 5.27
N TYR A 166 8.44 -0.89 6.42
CA TYR A 166 7.10 -0.28 6.55
C TYR A 166 6.94 0.96 5.68
N TRP A 167 7.94 1.86 5.66
CA TRP A 167 7.95 3.02 4.79
C TRP A 167 7.85 2.62 3.32
N SER A 168 8.64 1.63 2.90
CA SER A 168 8.61 1.12 1.54
C SER A 168 7.25 0.50 1.21
N ALA A 169 6.67 -0.28 2.13
CA ALA A 169 5.33 -0.86 1.97
C ALA A 169 4.24 0.21 1.84
N ALA A 170 4.31 1.25 2.66
CA ALA A 170 3.37 2.39 2.64
C ALA A 170 3.52 3.23 1.37
N ILE A 171 4.76 3.51 0.93
CA ILE A 171 5.05 4.23 -0.31
C ILE A 171 4.54 3.43 -1.52
N ILE A 172 4.84 2.13 -1.58
CA ILE A 172 4.34 1.24 -2.65
C ILE A 172 2.81 1.21 -2.64
N GLY A 173 2.18 1.11 -1.47
CA GLY A 173 0.73 1.16 -1.32
C GLY A 173 0.15 2.49 -1.81
N ALA A 174 0.74 3.61 -1.43
CA ALA A 174 0.33 4.94 -1.88
C ALA A 174 0.52 5.12 -3.40
N PHE A 175 1.65 4.68 -3.95
CA PHE A 175 1.85 4.67 -5.40
C PHE A 175 0.86 3.75 -6.11
N ALA A 176 0.52 2.59 -5.55
CA ALA A 176 -0.50 1.71 -6.10
C ALA A 176 -1.90 2.34 -6.08
N MET A 177 -2.20 3.18 -5.08
CA MET A 177 -3.42 4.00 -5.05
C MET A 177 -3.39 5.13 -6.09
N LEU A 178 -2.21 5.72 -6.36
CA LEU A 178 -2.03 6.76 -7.38
C LEU A 178 -1.98 6.20 -8.80
N LEU A 179 -1.51 4.97 -8.97
CA LEU A 179 -1.56 4.26 -10.24
C LEU A 179 -3.02 3.94 -10.52
N PRO A 180 -3.54 4.33 -11.69
CA PRO A 180 -4.96 4.18 -11.94
C PRO A 180 -5.29 2.69 -11.94
N ASN A 181 -6.17 2.27 -11.02
CA ASN A 181 -6.69 0.91 -10.95
C ASN A 181 -7.73 0.71 -12.06
N THR A 182 -7.26 0.91 -13.29
CA THR A 182 -8.02 1.08 -14.53
C THR A 182 -8.89 -0.12 -14.85
N HIS A 183 -8.63 -1.29 -14.26
CA HIS A 183 -9.29 -2.51 -14.69
C HIS A 183 -10.69 -2.67 -14.09
N ALA A 184 -10.89 -2.51 -12.78
CA ALA A 184 -12.20 -2.74 -12.17
C ALA A 184 -13.24 -1.71 -12.64
N LEU A 185 -12.91 -0.41 -12.58
CA LEU A 185 -13.84 0.63 -13.00
C LEU A 185 -14.14 0.63 -14.49
N ARG A 186 -13.14 0.43 -15.37
CA ARG A 186 -13.41 0.36 -16.83
C ARG A 186 -14.26 -0.84 -17.19
N GLU A 187 -14.10 -1.96 -16.49
CA GLU A 187 -14.90 -3.15 -16.76
C GLU A 187 -16.33 -3.02 -16.24
N ILE A 188 -16.56 -2.36 -15.11
CA ILE A 188 -17.91 -2.01 -14.67
C ILE A 188 -18.51 -0.96 -15.63
N GLU A 189 -17.76 0.08 -16.05
CA GLU A 189 -18.21 1.09 -17.04
C GLU A 189 -18.60 0.42 -18.38
N LYS A 190 -17.83 -0.58 -18.85
CA LYS A 190 -18.21 -1.40 -20.02
C LYS A 190 -19.48 -2.21 -19.80
N LEU A 191 -19.67 -2.78 -18.61
CA LEU A 191 -20.88 -3.54 -18.30
C LEU A 191 -22.11 -2.65 -18.30
N ALA A 192 -22.00 -1.42 -17.81
CA ALA A 192 -23.07 -0.45 -17.91
C ALA A 192 -23.40 -0.04 -19.35
N THR A 193 -22.43 -0.06 -20.27
CA THR A 193 -22.70 0.14 -21.69
C THR A 193 -23.31 -1.09 -22.39
N HIS A 194 -23.30 -2.25 -21.72
CA HIS A 194 -23.85 -3.51 -22.22
C HIS A 194 -25.18 -3.90 -21.57
N VAL A 195 -25.70 -3.11 -20.63
CA VAL A 195 -27.07 -3.25 -20.16
C VAL A 195 -27.97 -2.92 -21.35
N ASP A 196 -28.52 -3.96 -21.95
CA ASP A 196 -29.65 -3.87 -22.86
C ASP A 196 -30.80 -3.17 -22.14
N GLY A 197 -31.73 -2.56 -22.88
CA GLY A 197 -32.78 -1.71 -22.31
C GLY A 197 -33.72 -2.37 -21.27
N SER A 198 -33.47 -3.62 -20.90
CA SER A 198 -34.08 -4.38 -19.80
C SER A 198 -33.50 -4.11 -18.41
N GLY A 199 -32.35 -3.42 -18.28
CA GLY A 199 -31.71 -3.22 -16.98
C GLY A 199 -30.87 -4.43 -16.53
N MET A 200 -30.11 -4.28 -15.43
CA MET A 200 -29.26 -5.34 -14.86
C MET A 200 -29.92 -5.94 -13.60
N ASP A 201 -30.15 -7.24 -13.58
CA ASP A 201 -30.73 -7.91 -12.39
C ASP A 201 -29.68 -8.18 -11.29
N VAL A 202 -30.15 -8.61 -10.11
CA VAL A 202 -29.29 -8.93 -8.95
C VAL A 202 -28.27 -10.01 -9.27
N ASP A 203 -28.68 -11.06 -9.99
CA ASP A 203 -27.82 -12.21 -10.25
C ASP A 203 -26.72 -11.86 -11.26
N GLU A 204 -27.04 -11.05 -12.27
CA GLU A 204 -26.09 -10.46 -13.20
C GLU A 204 -25.10 -9.54 -12.48
N PHE A 205 -25.58 -8.66 -11.60
CA PHE A 205 -24.73 -7.79 -10.80
C PHE A 205 -23.77 -8.60 -9.90
N LEU A 206 -24.26 -9.64 -9.24
CA LEU A 206 -23.42 -10.51 -8.40
C LEU A 206 -22.42 -11.32 -9.23
N LYS A 207 -22.83 -11.78 -10.40
CA LYS A 207 -21.94 -12.45 -11.35
C LYS A 207 -20.82 -11.52 -11.80
N VAL A 208 -21.12 -10.24 -12.05
CA VAL A 208 -20.13 -9.20 -12.36
C VAL A 208 -19.18 -8.98 -11.19
N VAL A 209 -19.71 -8.76 -9.98
CA VAL A 209 -18.91 -8.55 -8.76
C VAL A 209 -17.94 -9.72 -8.54
N LYS A 210 -18.42 -10.96 -8.73
CA LYS A 210 -17.62 -12.18 -8.59
C LYS A 210 -16.62 -12.37 -9.74
N GLN A 211 -17.03 -12.18 -10.98
CA GLN A 211 -16.18 -12.38 -12.16
C GLN A 211 -15.06 -11.33 -12.26
N LYS A 212 -15.32 -10.11 -11.78
CA LYS A 212 -14.36 -8.99 -11.79
C LYS A 212 -13.59 -8.85 -10.48
N GLU A 213 -13.78 -9.78 -9.55
CA GLU A 213 -13.09 -9.81 -8.25
C GLU A 213 -13.22 -8.49 -7.46
N ILE A 214 -14.37 -7.83 -7.57
CA ILE A 214 -14.64 -6.61 -6.81
C ILE A 214 -14.67 -7.00 -5.32
N PRO A 215 -13.93 -6.32 -4.42
CA PRO A 215 -13.76 -6.73 -3.02
C PRO A 215 -14.98 -6.39 -2.15
N ILE A 216 -16.17 -6.77 -2.59
CA ILE A 216 -17.45 -6.60 -1.89
C ILE A 216 -18.02 -7.99 -1.62
N GLY A 217 -18.34 -8.28 -0.37
CA GLY A 217 -19.03 -9.52 -0.01
C GLY A 217 -20.44 -9.58 -0.61
N GLU A 218 -20.94 -10.77 -0.92
CA GLU A 218 -22.23 -10.97 -1.60
C GLU A 218 -23.40 -10.24 -0.91
N ASP A 219 -23.47 -10.28 0.43
CA ASP A 219 -24.51 -9.59 1.20
C ASP A 219 -24.43 -8.06 1.07
N ALA A 220 -23.20 -7.52 1.06
CA ALA A 220 -22.97 -6.10 0.86
C ALA A 220 -23.28 -5.67 -0.58
N ALA A 221 -23.00 -6.53 -1.56
CA ALA A 221 -23.36 -6.30 -2.96
C ALA A 221 -24.90 -6.31 -3.13
N LYS A 222 -25.62 -7.27 -2.56
CA LYS A 222 -27.09 -7.30 -2.55
C LYS A 222 -27.70 -6.11 -1.82
N ALA A 223 -27.07 -5.64 -0.74
CA ALA A 223 -27.51 -4.42 -0.05
C ALA A 223 -27.31 -3.19 -0.95
N LEU A 224 -26.17 -3.11 -1.64
CA LEU A 224 -25.88 -2.00 -2.55
C LEU A 224 -26.85 -1.94 -3.73
N PHE A 225 -27.16 -3.11 -4.31
CA PHE A 225 -28.14 -3.25 -5.36
C PHE A 225 -29.50 -2.68 -4.91
N ARG A 226 -29.99 -3.12 -3.75
CA ARG A 226 -31.27 -2.66 -3.18
C ARG A 226 -31.33 -1.17 -2.86
N VAL A 227 -30.20 -0.52 -2.61
CA VAL A 227 -30.16 0.94 -2.41
C VAL A 227 -30.22 1.68 -3.76
N CYS A 228 -29.76 1.05 -4.84
CA CYS A 228 -29.70 1.68 -6.16
C CYS A 228 -30.96 1.44 -6.99
N ASP A 229 -31.61 0.29 -6.84
CA ASP A 229 -32.96 -0.03 -7.34
C ASP A 229 -34.00 0.77 -6.53
N LYS A 230 -34.27 2.00 -6.98
CA LYS A 230 -35.12 2.97 -6.29
C LYS A 230 -36.59 2.71 -6.51
N ASP A 231 -36.94 2.20 -7.68
CA ASP A 231 -38.32 1.89 -8.05
C ASP A 231 -38.76 0.50 -7.53
N GLY A 232 -37.81 -0.33 -7.11
CA GLY A 232 -38.07 -1.68 -6.59
C GLY A 232 -38.44 -2.66 -7.70
N SER A 233 -38.02 -2.40 -8.93
CA SER A 233 -38.29 -3.25 -10.10
C SER A 233 -37.59 -4.61 -10.01
N GLY A 234 -36.54 -4.72 -9.19
CA GLY A 234 -35.66 -5.88 -9.13
C GLY A 234 -34.55 -5.87 -10.19
N SER A 235 -34.45 -4.78 -10.96
CA SER A 235 -33.43 -4.52 -11.97
C SER A 235 -32.88 -3.11 -11.81
N ILE A 236 -31.61 -2.88 -12.16
CA ILE A 236 -31.00 -1.56 -12.15
C ILE A 236 -31.02 -1.01 -13.58
N ASP A 237 -31.74 0.08 -13.80
CA ASP A 237 -31.75 0.77 -15.10
C ASP A 237 -30.48 1.61 -15.33
N SER A 238 -30.40 2.30 -16.48
CA SER A 238 -29.21 3.12 -16.82
C SER A 238 -28.96 4.28 -15.83
N ASP A 239 -30.00 4.89 -15.26
CA ASP A 239 -29.88 6.03 -14.35
C ASP A 239 -29.50 5.56 -12.94
N GLU A 240 -30.09 4.45 -12.50
CA GLU A 240 -29.76 3.76 -11.25
C GLU A 240 -28.35 3.17 -11.28
N MET A 241 -27.91 2.67 -12.44
CA MET A 241 -26.56 2.19 -12.66
C MET A 241 -25.55 3.33 -12.43
N HIS A 242 -25.83 4.53 -12.95
CA HIS A 242 -24.99 5.70 -12.70
C HIS A 242 -24.90 6.04 -11.20
N HIS A 243 -25.99 5.87 -10.46
CA HIS A 243 -26.01 6.06 -9.01
C HIS A 243 -25.19 4.98 -8.28
N LEU A 244 -25.33 3.71 -8.69
CA LEU A 244 -24.54 2.59 -8.20
C LEU A 244 -23.04 2.83 -8.40
N PHE A 245 -22.63 3.32 -9.57
CA PHE A 245 -21.24 3.72 -9.81
C PHE A 245 -20.76 4.79 -8.85
N LYS A 246 -21.57 5.83 -8.65
CA LYS A 246 -21.21 6.93 -7.75
C LYS A 246 -21.03 6.43 -6.33
N MET A 247 -21.86 5.49 -5.88
CA MET A 247 -21.73 4.84 -4.57
C MET A 247 -20.51 3.93 -4.48
N LEU A 248 -20.27 3.08 -5.49
CA LEU A 248 -19.07 2.24 -5.56
C LEU A 248 -17.80 3.09 -5.54
N LYS A 249 -17.78 4.20 -6.29
CA LYS A 249 -16.70 5.19 -6.30
C LYS A 249 -16.51 5.87 -4.95
N ALA A 250 -17.59 6.14 -4.21
CA ALA A 250 -17.51 6.76 -2.89
C ALA A 250 -17.05 5.79 -1.80
N MET A 251 -17.46 4.52 -1.87
CA MET A 251 -17.05 3.48 -0.92
C MET A 251 -15.66 2.93 -1.20
N PHE A 252 -15.27 2.90 -2.47
CA PHE A 252 -13.96 2.49 -2.95
C PHE A 252 -13.38 3.65 -3.77
N PRO A 253 -12.92 4.74 -3.13
CA PRO A 253 -12.28 5.85 -3.83
C PRO A 253 -11.04 5.41 -4.62
N ASP A 254 -10.32 4.39 -4.15
CA ASP A 254 -9.22 3.70 -4.85
C ASP A 254 -9.68 2.96 -6.13
N ILE A 255 -11.00 2.73 -6.21
CA ILE A 255 -11.79 2.41 -7.39
C ILE A 255 -11.39 3.21 -8.63
N ALA A 256 -11.30 4.54 -8.42
CA ALA A 256 -12.22 5.41 -9.14
C ALA A 256 -11.70 6.74 -9.72
N GLU A 257 -10.40 6.98 -9.74
CA GLU A 257 -9.79 8.13 -10.44
C GLU A 257 -9.03 7.68 -11.69
N LYS A 258 -9.17 8.25 -12.91
CA LYS A 258 -9.78 9.51 -13.38
C LYS A 258 -10.27 9.37 -14.84
N LYS A 259 -11.36 10.08 -15.17
CA LYS A 259 -11.73 10.57 -16.52
C LYS A 259 -11.76 12.10 -16.41
N VAL A 260 -10.71 12.78 -16.90
CA VAL A 260 -10.69 14.27 -16.98
C VAL A 260 -10.21 14.80 -18.35
N GLU A 261 -9.73 13.99 -19.30
CA GLU A 261 -9.30 14.53 -20.60
C GLU A 261 -10.22 14.22 -21.80
N ALA A 262 -11.32 13.50 -21.62
CA ALA A 262 -12.19 13.12 -22.74
C ALA A 262 -13.25 14.18 -23.12
N GLU A 263 -13.64 15.08 -22.21
CA GLU A 263 -14.68 16.09 -22.48
C GLU A 263 -14.15 17.31 -23.24
N ALA A 264 -12.84 17.60 -23.17
CA ALA A 264 -12.22 18.65 -23.99
C ALA A 264 -12.13 18.27 -25.49
N VAL A 265 -12.06 16.97 -25.80
CA VAL A 265 -11.97 16.46 -27.18
C VAL A 265 -13.36 16.38 -27.84
N PHE A 266 -14.42 16.15 -27.06
CA PHE A 266 -15.77 16.03 -27.61
C PHE A 266 -16.43 17.39 -27.95
N GLU A 267 -16.10 18.46 -27.22
CA GLU A 267 -16.53 19.82 -27.58
C GLU A 267 -15.70 20.41 -28.74
N ALA A 268 -14.45 20.00 -28.91
CA ALA A 268 -13.66 20.36 -30.10
C ALA A 268 -14.23 19.71 -31.38
N GLY A 269 -14.76 18.49 -31.29
CA GLY A 269 -15.34 17.76 -32.43
C GLY A 269 -16.72 18.27 -32.89
N LYS A 270 -17.48 18.96 -32.03
CA LYS A 270 -18.78 19.56 -32.42
C LYS A 270 -18.62 20.84 -33.25
N LYS A 271 -17.53 21.60 -33.09
CA LYS A 271 -17.30 22.83 -33.86
C LYS A 271 -16.84 22.59 -35.31
N THR A 272 -16.34 21.39 -35.63
CA THR A 272 -15.80 21.11 -36.98
C THR A 272 -16.87 20.68 -38.00
N LYS A 273 -18.11 20.38 -37.57
CA LYS A 273 -19.15 19.85 -38.47
C LYS A 273 -20.06 20.90 -39.13
N THR A 274 -19.80 22.20 -38.92
CA THR A 274 -20.65 23.29 -39.45
C THR A 274 -19.97 24.17 -40.50
N VAL A 275 -18.83 23.75 -41.08
CA VAL A 275 -18.23 24.43 -42.23
C VAL A 275 -17.76 23.38 -43.22
N ASN A 276 -18.65 22.96 -44.11
CA ASN A 276 -18.30 22.40 -45.42
C ASN A 276 -19.53 22.46 -46.33
N HIS A 277 -19.84 23.68 -46.77
CA HIS A 277 -20.42 23.88 -48.09
C HIS A 277 -19.58 24.97 -48.77
N ILE A 278 -18.47 24.56 -49.38
CA ILE A 278 -17.69 25.40 -50.27
C ILE A 278 -17.57 24.67 -51.60
N ASP A 279 -18.03 25.39 -52.61
CA ASP A 279 -18.21 25.09 -54.00
C ASP A 279 -16.87 24.74 -54.70
N THR A 280 -16.80 23.57 -55.34
CA THR A 280 -15.61 23.05 -56.03
C THR A 280 -15.63 23.32 -57.52
N SER A 281 -15.89 24.56 -57.93
CA SER A 281 -15.67 25.00 -59.31
C SER A 281 -14.82 26.26 -59.37
N SER A 282 -13.51 26.13 -59.15
CA SER A 282 -12.49 26.97 -59.79
C SER A 282 -11.08 26.62 -59.30
N ILE A 283 -10.08 26.88 -60.18
CA ILE A 283 -8.63 26.95 -59.93
C ILE A 283 -7.90 25.60 -60.19
N ARG A 284 -7.50 25.30 -61.44
CA ARG A 284 -6.29 25.70 -62.21
C ARG A 284 -4.93 25.30 -61.59
N VAL A 285 -4.34 24.29 -62.24
CA VAL A 285 -2.98 24.15 -62.78
C VAL A 285 -1.93 25.21 -62.38
N ASN A 286 -0.81 24.75 -61.81
CA ASN A 286 0.58 25.04 -62.22
C ASN A 286 1.56 24.23 -61.33
N GLU A 287 2.36 23.33 -61.93
CA GLU A 287 3.82 23.47 -62.19
C GLU A 287 4.70 23.41 -60.91
N LEU A 288 5.43 22.32 -60.68
CA LEU A 288 6.78 21.94 -61.19
C LEU A 288 7.91 22.32 -60.21
N LYS A 289 8.65 21.29 -59.76
CA LYS A 289 10.14 21.15 -59.71
C LYS A 289 10.78 20.71 -58.38
N THR A 290 11.29 19.47 -58.45
CA THR A 290 12.67 18.98 -58.17
C THR A 290 13.31 19.14 -56.79
N ALA A 291 13.68 18.00 -56.19
CA ALA A 291 15.06 17.53 -55.87
C ALA A 291 14.92 16.26 -54.98
N SER A 292 15.25 15.02 -55.37
CA SER A 292 16.56 14.35 -55.60
C SER A 292 17.56 14.48 -54.43
N VAL A 293 17.91 13.33 -53.82
CA VAL A 293 19.18 12.93 -53.12
C VAL A 293 18.84 11.63 -52.32
N SER A 294 19.09 10.41 -52.83
CA SER A 294 20.30 9.55 -52.71
C SER A 294 20.66 9.18 -51.25
N SER A 295 20.36 7.97 -50.75
CA SER A 295 21.07 6.67 -50.87
C SER A 295 22.35 6.52 -50.03
N SER A 296 22.36 5.53 -49.11
CA SER A 296 23.47 4.66 -48.61
C SER A 296 23.07 4.19 -47.20
N GLU A 297 22.71 2.92 -46.96
CA GLU A 297 23.59 1.74 -46.78
C GLU A 297 24.79 1.98 -45.86
N GLU A 298 24.74 1.40 -44.65
CA GLU A 298 25.92 0.71 -44.10
C GLU A 298 25.53 -0.33 -43.04
N SER A 299 25.97 -1.56 -43.32
CA SER A 299 26.01 -2.73 -42.46
C SER A 299 27.31 -2.77 -41.66
N GLY A 300 27.28 -3.26 -40.42
CA GLY A 300 28.53 -3.62 -39.72
C GLY A 300 28.26 -4.37 -38.42
N GLY A 301 28.60 -5.66 -38.40
CA GLY A 301 28.59 -6.50 -37.20
C GLY A 301 29.96 -6.55 -36.50
N ALA A 302 29.98 -7.05 -35.25
CA ALA A 302 31.16 -7.66 -34.61
C ALA A 302 30.79 -8.38 -33.28
N THR A 303 30.70 -9.71 -33.34
CA THR A 303 31.51 -10.73 -32.63
C THR A 303 32.16 -10.44 -31.24
N ILE A 304 31.72 -11.23 -30.24
CA ILE A 304 32.43 -12.05 -29.21
C ILE A 304 33.61 -11.44 -28.40
N THR A 305 33.53 -11.53 -27.06
CA THR A 305 34.49 -12.27 -26.17
C THR A 305 34.13 -12.16 -24.67
N SER A 306 34.00 -13.32 -24.01
CA SER A 306 34.31 -13.58 -22.58
C SER A 306 35.82 -13.91 -22.47
N PRO A 307 36.53 -13.85 -21.31
CA PRO A 307 36.25 -14.53 -20.02
C PRO A 307 36.62 -13.63 -18.79
N THR A 308 36.58 -13.98 -17.50
CA THR A 308 37.23 -15.08 -16.78
C THR A 308 36.89 -14.98 -15.29
N SER A 309 36.92 -16.13 -14.63
CA SER A 309 36.91 -16.42 -13.18
C SER A 309 37.90 -15.64 -12.32
N ARG A 310 37.55 -15.42 -11.04
CA ARG A 310 38.52 -15.45 -9.92
C ARG A 310 37.86 -15.89 -8.61
N GLU A 311 38.37 -16.99 -8.09
CA GLU A 311 38.28 -17.43 -6.70
C GLU A 311 39.09 -16.48 -5.81
N ILE A 312 38.55 -16.13 -4.63
CA ILE A 312 39.15 -16.27 -3.29
C ILE A 312 37.98 -16.52 -2.32
#